data_AF-A0A6S6XPX6-F1
#
_entry.id   AF-A0A6S6XPX6-F1
#
_cell.length_a   1.000
_cell.length_b   1.000
_cell.length_c   1.000
_cell.angle_alpha   90.00
_cell.angle_beta   90.00
_cell.angle_gamma   90.00
#
_symmetry.space_group_name_H-M   'P 1'
#
loop_
_entity.id
_entity.type
_entity.pdbx_description
1 polymer ?
#
loop_
_entity_poly.entity_id
_entity_poly.type
_entity_poly.pdbx_seq_one_letter_code
_entity_poly.pdbx_strand_id
1 'polypeptide(L)'
;MNWIDKLDRKFGRHSISHLMYGISAVMLIVYFANLLTRGTVYQLLAFNRSLIFSGQIWRVITFLILPPNNSPIWILFSLYFYCLIGNGLEQEWGSFRFNLFYLIGAFGAIISGFLTGYAVNDYLNFSMFLAFAAIYPDFQILVFFVLPIQVKYLAILDVVFYALSFISGTFSTRIAILMALLNVILFFGSDFYHHLKGESSYRQTRNNWRNFYR
;
A
#
# COMPACT_ATOMS: atom_id res chain seq x y z
N MET A 1 19.76 5.23 -13.31
CA MET A 1 19.86 5.59 -11.87
C MET A 1 18.59 6.33 -11.51
N ASN A 2 17.67 5.62 -10.88
CA ASN A 2 16.37 6.17 -10.50
C ASN A 2 16.57 7.19 -9.38
N TRP A 3 15.70 8.20 -9.29
CA TRP A 3 15.77 9.22 -8.23
C TRP A 3 15.66 8.57 -6.84
N ILE A 4 14.95 7.44 -6.78
CA ILE A 4 14.82 6.55 -5.63
C ILE A 4 16.21 6.06 -5.16
N ASP A 5 17.11 5.67 -6.06
CA ASP A 5 18.46 5.18 -5.71
C ASP A 5 19.34 6.30 -5.13
N LYS A 6 19.14 7.55 -5.58
CA LYS A 6 19.84 8.71 -5.02
C LYS A 6 19.35 9.04 -3.61
N LEU A 7 18.04 8.91 -3.37
CA LEU A 7 17.45 9.11 -2.06
C LEU A 7 17.86 8.00 -1.10
N ASP A 8 17.90 6.75 -1.55
CA ASP A 8 18.35 5.60 -0.77
C ASP A 8 19.82 5.75 -0.33
N ARG A 9 20.70 6.17 -1.24
CA ARG A 9 22.10 6.47 -0.89
C ARG A 9 22.27 7.57 0.17
N LYS A 10 21.32 8.49 0.29
CA LYS A 10 21.39 9.62 1.23
C LYS A 10 20.65 9.36 2.55
N PHE A 11 19.55 8.61 2.51
CA PHE A 11 18.63 8.42 3.63
C PHE A 11 18.40 6.96 4.04
N GLY A 12 19.03 5.98 3.37
CA GLY A 12 18.84 4.56 3.65
C GLY A 12 19.10 4.15 5.11
N ARG A 13 19.94 4.92 5.82
CA ARG A 13 20.25 4.72 7.26
C ARG A 13 19.07 5.00 8.21
N HIS A 14 18.01 5.68 7.76
CA HIS A 14 16.80 5.97 8.53
C HIS A 14 15.59 5.10 8.11
N SER A 15 15.83 4.00 7.38
CA SER A 15 14.75 3.07 7.06
C SER A 15 14.35 2.28 8.31
N ILE A 16 13.04 2.27 8.60
CA ILE A 16 12.47 1.44 9.66
C ILE A 16 12.25 0.06 9.06
N SER A 17 12.93 -0.95 9.60
CA SER A 17 12.66 -2.32 9.20
C SER A 17 11.37 -2.81 9.85
N HIS A 18 10.60 -3.66 9.16
CA HIS A 18 9.38 -4.26 9.68
C HIS A 18 8.28 -3.24 10.03
N LEU A 19 8.16 -2.17 9.24
CA LEU A 19 7.22 -1.07 9.52
C LEU A 19 5.78 -1.58 9.66
N MET A 20 5.35 -2.53 8.82
CA MET A 20 3.98 -3.01 8.83
C MET A 20 3.63 -3.82 10.09
N TYR A 21 4.62 -4.48 10.73
CA TYR A 21 4.41 -5.14 12.02
C TYR A 21 4.14 -4.13 13.12
N GLY A 22 4.91 -3.03 13.16
CA GLY A 22 4.69 -1.95 14.13
C GLY A 22 3.31 -1.31 13.96
N ILE A 23 2.93 -0.98 12.73
CA ILE A 23 1.61 -0.40 12.43
C ILE A 23 0.50 -1.36 12.80
N SER A 24 0.61 -2.64 12.42
CA SER A 24 -0.41 -3.65 12.72
C SER A 24 -0.56 -3.91 14.23
N ALA A 25 0.54 -3.88 14.98
CA ALA A 25 0.51 -3.98 16.44
C ALA A 25 -0.24 -2.79 17.07
N VAL A 26 0.00 -1.57 16.59
CA VAL A 26 -0.73 -0.38 17.05
C VAL A 26 -2.20 -0.46 16.68
N MET A 27 -2.55 -0.89 15.46
CA MET A 27 -3.94 -1.10 15.04
C MET A 27 -4.68 -2.09 15.96
N LEU A 28 -3.99 -3.16 16.39
CA LEU A 28 -4.53 -4.14 17.34
C LEU A 28 -4.77 -3.51 18.73
N ILE A 29 -3.85 -2.69 19.23
CA ILE A 29 -4.03 -1.95 20.49
C ILE A 29 -5.23 -0.99 20.38
N VAL A 30 -5.33 -0.24 19.28
CA VAL A 30 -6.45 0.68 19.02
C VAL A 30 -7.77 -0.07 18.96
N TYR A 31 -7.80 -1.26 18.37
CA TYR A 31 -8.98 -2.11 18.35
C TYR A 31 -9.46 -2.51 19.75
N PHE A 32 -8.56 -3.00 20.61
CA PHE A 32 -8.90 -3.33 22.00
C PHE A 32 -9.38 -2.10 22.77
N ALA A 33 -8.71 -0.96 22.61
CA ALA A 33 -9.15 0.29 23.21
C ALA A 33 -10.54 0.72 22.71
N ASN A 34 -10.83 0.50 21.43
CA ASN A 34 -12.13 0.80 20.83
C ASN A 34 -13.25 -0.11 21.35
N LEU A 35 -12.94 -1.37 21.63
CA LEU A 35 -13.87 -2.33 22.25
C LEU A 35 -14.25 -1.90 23.67
N LEU A 36 -13.28 -1.47 24.47
CA LEU A 36 -13.50 -1.00 25.85
C LEU A 36 -14.28 0.32 25.90
N THR A 37 -14.07 1.20 24.93
CA THR A 37 -14.66 2.55 24.89
C THR A 37 -15.90 2.68 23.99
N ARG A 38 -16.45 1.54 23.53
CA ARG A 38 -17.66 1.45 22.67
C ARG A 38 -17.61 2.36 21.43
N GLY A 39 -16.47 2.48 20.75
CA GLY A 39 -16.38 3.27 19.51
C GLY A 39 -15.78 4.67 19.66
N THR A 40 -15.59 5.17 20.88
CA THR A 40 -15.15 6.57 21.13
C THR A 40 -13.74 6.82 20.60
N VAL A 41 -12.85 5.85 20.78
CA VAL A 41 -11.47 5.90 20.29
C VAL A 41 -11.46 6.03 18.76
N TYR A 42 -12.23 5.22 18.04
CA TYR A 42 -12.33 5.35 16.58
C TYR A 42 -12.73 6.77 16.15
N GLN A 43 -13.75 7.36 16.79
CA GLN A 43 -14.20 8.72 16.48
C GLN A 43 -13.17 9.80 16.81
N LEU A 44 -12.29 9.59 17.78
CA LEU A 44 -11.21 10.52 18.15
C LEU A 44 -10.02 10.45 17.18
N LEU A 45 -9.71 9.26 16.66
CA LEU A 45 -8.59 9.02 15.76
C LEU A 45 -8.97 9.17 14.27
N ALA A 46 -10.26 9.09 13.92
CA ALA A 46 -10.77 9.26 12.56
C ALA A 46 -10.37 10.61 11.95
N PHE A 47 -10.05 10.61 10.66
CA PHE A 47 -9.77 11.85 9.95
C PHE A 47 -11.05 12.68 9.85
N ASN A 48 -11.00 13.93 10.31
CA ASN A 48 -12.11 14.86 10.12
C ASN A 48 -11.54 16.26 9.88
N ARG A 49 -11.72 16.77 8.66
CA ARG A 49 -11.18 18.07 8.24
C ARG A 49 -11.64 19.23 9.13
N SER A 50 -12.91 19.25 9.54
CA SER A 50 -13.44 20.32 10.38
C SER A 50 -12.73 20.35 11.73
N LEU A 51 -12.56 19.18 12.36
CA LEU A 51 -11.93 19.07 13.67
C LEU A 51 -10.41 19.29 13.62
N ILE A 52 -9.77 18.98 12.49
CA ILE A 52 -8.36 19.31 12.25
C ILE A 52 -8.15 20.82 12.26
N PHE A 53 -9.01 21.58 11.57
CA PHE A 53 -8.95 23.05 11.60
C PHE A 53 -9.30 23.63 12.96
N SER A 54 -10.03 22.90 13.81
CA SER A 54 -10.29 23.26 15.21
C SER A 54 -9.14 22.90 16.17
N GLY A 55 -7.98 22.43 15.67
CA GLY A 55 -6.78 22.18 16.48
C GLY A 55 -6.44 20.70 16.74
N GLN A 56 -7.23 19.74 16.24
CA GLN A 56 -6.97 18.31 16.43
C GLN A 56 -6.04 17.74 15.36
N ILE A 57 -4.77 18.20 15.37
CA ILE A 57 -3.77 17.92 14.31
C ILE A 57 -3.40 16.43 14.22
N TRP A 58 -3.49 15.69 15.34
CA TRP A 58 -3.15 14.26 15.37
C TRP A 58 -4.00 13.42 14.39
N ARG A 59 -5.24 13.85 14.08
CA ARG A 59 -6.16 13.18 13.14
C ARG A 59 -5.58 13.00 11.74
N VAL A 60 -4.60 13.82 11.37
CA VAL A 60 -3.90 13.73 10.07
C VAL A 60 -3.05 12.47 9.97
N ILE A 61 -2.57 11.92 11.09
CA ILE A 61 -1.69 10.74 11.09
C ILE A 61 -2.43 9.54 11.67
N THR A 62 -3.26 9.75 12.68
CA THR A 62 -3.91 8.66 13.43
C THR A 62 -4.90 7.83 12.62
N PHE A 63 -5.44 8.37 11.53
CA PHE A 63 -6.35 7.60 10.68
C PHE A 63 -5.64 6.43 9.96
N LEU A 64 -4.30 6.51 9.82
CA LEU A 64 -3.48 5.46 9.19
C LEU A 64 -3.36 4.20 10.07
N ILE A 65 -3.62 4.33 11.37
CA ILE A 65 -3.48 3.27 12.38
C ILE A 65 -4.86 2.81 12.90
N LEU A 66 -5.92 3.11 12.16
CA LEU A 66 -7.27 2.64 12.49
C LEU A 66 -7.47 1.18 12.10
N PRO A 67 -8.18 0.40 12.94
CA PRO A 67 -8.50 -0.97 12.60
C PRO A 67 -9.48 -1.01 11.41
N PRO A 68 -9.24 -1.88 10.41
CA PRO A 68 -10.08 -1.96 9.21
C PRO A 68 -11.45 -2.60 9.50
N ASN A 69 -11.52 -3.46 10.51
CA ASN A 69 -12.71 -4.25 10.82
C ASN A 69 -13.03 -4.19 12.32
N ASN A 70 -14.33 -4.16 12.63
CA ASN A 70 -14.82 -4.24 14.01
C ASN A 70 -14.98 -5.68 14.52
N SER A 71 -14.91 -6.66 13.62
CA SER A 71 -15.10 -8.08 13.93
C SER A 71 -13.81 -8.71 14.50
N PRO A 72 -13.86 -9.39 15.66
CA PRO A 72 -12.67 -9.92 16.35
C PRO A 72 -11.86 -10.94 15.54
N ILE A 73 -12.54 -11.82 14.79
CA ILE A 73 -11.87 -12.79 13.92
C ILE A 73 -11.22 -12.11 12.71
N TRP A 74 -11.96 -11.17 12.09
CA TRP A 74 -11.54 -10.56 10.83
C TRP A 74 -10.39 -9.60 11.00
N ILE A 75 -10.30 -8.90 12.14
CA ILE A 75 -9.16 -8.02 12.37
C ILE A 75 -7.84 -8.81 12.40
N LEU A 76 -7.80 -9.97 13.06
CA LEU A 76 -6.58 -10.79 13.10
C LEU A 76 -6.17 -11.24 11.69
N PHE A 77 -7.14 -11.65 10.88
CA PHE A 77 -6.90 -12.02 9.49
C PHE A 77 -6.41 -10.84 8.64
N SER A 78 -7.03 -9.66 8.77
CA SER A 78 -6.61 -8.44 8.07
C SER A 78 -5.21 -7.99 8.47
N LEU A 79 -4.88 -8.00 9.77
CA LEU A 79 -3.54 -7.63 10.26
C LEU A 79 -2.47 -8.63 9.80
N TYR A 80 -2.79 -9.93 9.81
CA TYR A 80 -1.91 -10.94 9.24
C TYR A 80 -1.63 -10.67 7.76
N PHE A 81 -2.68 -10.37 6.98
CA PHE A 81 -2.55 -9.99 5.58
C PHE A 81 -1.70 -8.74 5.38
N TYR A 82 -1.91 -7.71 6.18
CA TYR A 82 -1.13 -6.47 6.13
C TYR A 82 0.34 -6.75 6.39
N CYS A 83 0.67 -7.48 7.46
CA CYS A 83 2.05 -7.90 7.73
C CYS A 83 2.63 -8.75 6.59
N LEU A 84 1.87 -9.68 6.03
CA LEU A 84 2.31 -10.54 4.92
C LEU A 84 2.66 -9.73 3.67
N ILE A 85 1.75 -8.85 3.25
CA ILE A 85 1.92 -7.96 2.09
C ILE A 85 3.07 -6.99 2.34
N GLY A 86 3.08 -6.33 3.49
CA GLY A 86 4.11 -5.35 3.85
C GLY A 86 5.50 -5.97 3.91
N ASN A 87 5.64 -7.14 4.54
CA ASN A 87 6.92 -7.84 4.63
C ASN A 87 7.39 -8.35 3.26
N GLY A 88 6.49 -8.89 2.44
CA GLY A 88 6.83 -9.32 1.08
C GLY A 88 7.32 -8.16 0.21
N LEU A 89 6.67 -7.00 0.29
CA LEU A 89 7.13 -5.79 -0.40
C LEU A 89 8.46 -5.27 0.15
N GLU A 90 8.63 -5.29 1.47
CA GLU A 90 9.86 -4.84 2.14
C GLU A 90 11.07 -5.71 1.77
N GLN A 91 10.87 -7.02 1.65
CA GLN A 91 11.91 -7.97 1.28
C GLN A 91 12.37 -7.80 -0.18
N GLU A 92 11.45 -7.52 -1.10
CA GLU A 92 11.75 -7.37 -2.54
C GLU A 92 12.34 -5.99 -2.86
N TRP A 93 11.86 -4.93 -2.21
CA TRP A 93 12.28 -3.56 -2.50
C TRP A 93 13.37 -3.05 -1.55
N GLY A 94 13.53 -3.66 -0.39
CA GLY A 94 14.31 -3.15 0.72
C GLY A 94 13.53 -2.13 1.57
N SER A 95 13.92 -2.03 2.85
CA SER A 95 13.22 -1.22 3.85
C SER A 95 13.06 0.25 3.45
N PHE A 96 14.05 0.87 2.80
CA PHE A 96 13.95 2.29 2.42
C PHE A 96 12.86 2.53 1.37
N ARG A 97 12.83 1.73 0.30
CA ARG A 97 11.86 1.90 -0.79
C ARG A 97 10.43 1.63 -0.30
N PHE A 98 10.24 0.61 0.54
CA PHE A 98 8.94 0.33 1.15
C PHE A 98 8.47 1.48 2.06
N ASN A 99 9.35 2.02 2.91
CA ASN A 99 9.02 3.18 3.74
C ASN A 99 8.61 4.39 2.89
N LEU A 100 9.34 4.66 1.80
CA LEU A 100 9.02 5.76 0.89
C LEU A 100 7.67 5.54 0.19
N PHE A 101 7.39 4.31 -0.25
CA PHE A 101 6.11 3.93 -0.86
C PHE A 101 4.95 4.15 0.12
N TYR A 102 5.12 3.70 1.37
CA TYR A 102 4.12 3.89 2.42
C TYR A 102 3.89 5.38 2.71
N LEU A 103 4.96 6.16 2.83
CA LEU A 103 4.88 7.60 3.09
C LEU A 103 4.20 8.35 1.94
N ILE A 104 4.57 8.10 0.69
CA ILE A 104 3.95 8.74 -0.47
C ILE A 104 2.46 8.38 -0.56
N GLY A 105 2.11 7.12 -0.32
CA GLY A 105 0.72 6.68 -0.24
C GLY A 105 -0.05 7.37 0.88
N ALA A 106 0.54 7.48 2.07
CA ALA A 106 -0.04 8.19 3.21
C ALA A 106 -0.24 9.68 2.90
N PHE A 107 0.74 10.34 2.28
CA PHE A 107 0.61 11.73 1.83
C PHE A 107 -0.52 11.89 0.81
N GLY A 108 -0.63 10.98 -0.16
CA GLY A 108 -1.74 10.99 -1.13
C GLY A 108 -3.10 10.85 -0.45
N ALA A 109 -3.22 9.96 0.54
CA ALA A 109 -4.44 9.79 1.34
C ALA A 109 -4.76 11.03 2.18
N ILE A 110 -3.76 11.67 2.78
CA ILE A 110 -3.92 12.91 3.54
C ILE A 110 -4.42 14.05 2.64
N ILE A 111 -3.82 14.23 1.47
CA ILE A 111 -4.21 15.26 0.49
C ILE A 111 -5.66 15.04 0.05
N SER A 112 -6.03 13.79 -0.28
CA SER A 112 -7.41 13.44 -0.61
C SER A 112 -8.36 13.77 0.55
N GLY A 113 -7.95 13.48 1.79
CA GLY A 113 -8.68 13.81 3.01
C GLY A 113 -8.92 15.31 3.20
N PHE A 114 -7.90 16.13 2.98
CA PHE A 114 -8.02 17.59 3.09
C PHE A 114 -8.92 18.20 2.01
N LEU A 115 -8.89 17.65 0.79
CA LEU A 115 -9.74 18.13 -0.30
C LEU A 115 -11.22 17.80 -0.06
N THR A 116 -11.50 16.69 0.62
CA THR A 116 -12.85 16.10 0.61
C THR A 116 -13.55 16.07 1.96
N GLY A 117 -12.79 16.13 3.07
CA GLY A 117 -13.32 16.17 4.42
C GLY A 117 -13.07 14.91 5.26
N TYR A 118 -12.81 13.77 4.61
CA TYR A 118 -12.63 12.46 5.25
C TYR A 118 -11.56 11.63 4.53
N ALA A 119 -10.79 10.84 5.28
CA ALA A 119 -9.74 9.96 4.75
C ALA A 119 -9.83 8.57 5.37
N VAL A 120 -9.52 7.55 4.56
CA VAL A 120 -9.52 6.14 4.98
C VAL A 120 -8.22 5.50 4.56
N ASN A 121 -7.70 4.59 5.40
CA ASN A 121 -6.48 3.86 5.14
C ASN A 121 -6.67 2.74 4.08
N ASP A 122 -7.91 2.37 3.74
CA ASP A 122 -8.22 1.32 2.76
C ASP A 122 -7.55 1.54 1.40
N TYR A 123 -7.48 2.78 0.91
CA TYR A 123 -6.84 3.08 -0.38
C TYR A 123 -5.33 2.90 -0.35
N LEU A 124 -4.70 3.13 0.81
CA LEU A 124 -3.27 2.85 1.00
C LEU A 124 -3.05 1.34 0.96
N ASN A 125 -3.87 0.57 1.69
CA ASN A 125 -3.80 -0.89 1.66
C ASN A 125 -4.09 -1.46 0.27
N PHE A 126 -5.02 -0.86 -0.48
CA PHE A 126 -5.27 -1.21 -1.87
C PHE A 126 -4.03 -1.01 -2.73
N SER A 127 -3.34 0.13 -2.60
CA SER A 127 -2.09 0.37 -3.34
C SER A 127 -1.00 -0.65 -2.98
N MET A 128 -0.86 -1.00 -1.69
CA MET A 128 0.06 -2.04 -1.24
C MET A 128 -0.31 -3.42 -1.77
N PHE A 129 -1.59 -3.77 -1.75
CA PHE A 129 -2.05 -5.06 -2.23
C PHE A 129 -1.82 -5.22 -3.74
N LEU A 130 -2.12 -4.17 -4.51
CA LEU A 130 -1.85 -4.14 -5.95
C LEU A 130 -0.35 -4.30 -6.24
N ALA A 131 0.49 -3.61 -5.47
CA ALA A 131 1.94 -3.74 -5.55
C ALA A 131 2.39 -5.19 -5.29
N PHE A 132 1.89 -5.80 -4.21
CA PHE A 132 2.24 -7.16 -3.87
C PHE A 132 1.75 -8.16 -4.91
N ALA A 133 0.56 -7.98 -5.46
CA ALA A 133 0.01 -8.81 -6.53
C ALA A 133 0.82 -8.73 -7.83
N ALA A 134 1.43 -7.59 -8.12
CA ALA A 134 2.29 -7.42 -9.28
C ALA A 134 3.63 -8.15 -9.13
N ILE A 135 4.19 -8.23 -7.91
CA ILE A 135 5.45 -8.95 -7.63
C ILE A 135 5.22 -10.45 -7.48
N TYR A 136 4.14 -10.82 -6.79
CA TYR A 136 3.83 -12.20 -6.42
C TYR A 136 2.46 -12.65 -6.97
N PRO A 137 2.26 -12.68 -8.30
CA PRO A 137 0.96 -12.98 -8.91
C PRO A 137 0.49 -14.43 -8.64
N ASP A 138 1.44 -15.36 -8.54
CA ASP A 138 1.17 -16.78 -8.33
C ASP A 138 1.17 -17.20 -6.85
N PHE A 139 1.40 -16.26 -5.92
CA PHE A 139 1.27 -16.52 -4.49
C PHE A 139 -0.16 -16.93 -4.17
N GLN A 140 -0.32 -18.01 -3.40
CA GLN A 140 -1.62 -18.54 -3.04
C GLN A 140 -1.98 -18.14 -1.63
N ILE A 141 -3.18 -17.59 -1.46
CA ILE A 141 -3.73 -17.32 -0.14
C ILE A 141 -4.94 -18.20 0.10
N LEU A 142 -4.96 -18.83 1.28
CA LEU A 142 -6.06 -19.65 1.76
C LEU A 142 -7.21 -18.76 2.22
N VAL A 143 -8.15 -18.51 1.31
CA VAL A 143 -9.37 -17.79 1.61
C VAL A 143 -10.26 -18.69 2.47
N PHE A 144 -10.73 -18.15 3.61
CA PHE A 144 -11.47 -18.88 4.64
C PHE A 144 -10.76 -20.13 5.20
N PHE A 145 -9.43 -20.22 5.09
CA PHE A 145 -8.66 -21.43 5.45
C PHE A 145 -9.02 -22.69 4.64
N VAL A 146 -9.79 -22.56 3.55
CA VAL A 146 -10.29 -23.70 2.76
C VAL A 146 -9.87 -23.62 1.29
N LEU A 147 -9.95 -22.44 0.66
CA LEU A 147 -9.72 -22.30 -0.78
C LEU A 147 -8.42 -21.56 -1.08
N PRO A 148 -7.38 -22.23 -1.64
CA PRO A 148 -6.18 -21.55 -2.11
C PRO A 148 -6.50 -20.77 -3.39
N ILE A 149 -6.49 -19.43 -3.30
CA ILE A 149 -6.71 -18.54 -4.44
C ILE A 149 -5.42 -17.78 -4.73
N GLN A 150 -5.03 -17.71 -6.00
CA GLN A 150 -3.88 -16.92 -6.41
C GLN A 150 -4.16 -15.43 -6.27
N VAL A 151 -3.18 -14.69 -5.76
CA VAL A 151 -3.28 -13.25 -5.49
C VAL A 151 -3.67 -12.45 -6.73
N LYS A 152 -3.24 -12.85 -7.93
CA LYS A 152 -3.65 -12.18 -9.18
C LYS A 152 -5.17 -12.12 -9.38
N TYR A 153 -5.92 -13.17 -8.98
CA TYR A 153 -7.37 -13.17 -9.10
C TYR A 153 -8.01 -12.26 -8.06
N LEU A 154 -7.47 -12.24 -6.84
CA LEU A 154 -7.91 -11.34 -5.78
C LEU A 154 -7.64 -9.88 -6.18
N ALA A 155 -6.49 -9.58 -6.77
CA ALA A 155 -6.16 -8.25 -7.26
C ALA A 155 -7.08 -7.79 -8.39
N ILE A 156 -7.43 -8.67 -9.33
CA ILE A 156 -8.42 -8.34 -10.38
C ILE A 156 -9.77 -8.02 -9.75
N LEU A 157 -10.23 -8.82 -8.77
CA LEU A 157 -11.47 -8.56 -8.05
C LEU A 157 -11.43 -7.21 -7.37
N ASP A 158 -10.33 -6.91 -6.67
CA ASP A 158 -10.15 -5.66 -5.94
C ASP A 158 -10.15 -4.45 -6.89
N VAL A 159 -9.43 -4.54 -8.02
CA VAL A 159 -9.44 -3.52 -9.07
C VAL A 159 -10.85 -3.31 -9.63
N VAL A 160 -11.60 -4.38 -9.90
CA VAL A 160 -12.99 -4.27 -10.37
C VAL A 160 -13.87 -3.60 -9.32
N PHE A 161 -13.73 -3.97 -8.05
CA PHE A 161 -14.48 -3.38 -6.95
C PHE A 161 -14.20 -1.88 -6.80
N TYR A 162 -12.93 -1.48 -6.82
CA TYR A 162 -12.55 -0.07 -6.79
C TYR A 162 -12.89 0.68 -8.08
N ALA A 163 -12.89 0.04 -9.25
CA ALA A 163 -13.34 0.65 -10.50
C ALA A 163 -14.85 0.93 -10.48
N LEU A 164 -15.67 0.02 -9.94
CA LEU A 164 -17.08 0.27 -9.71
C LEU A 164 -17.28 1.42 -8.72
N SER A 165 -16.51 1.43 -7.62
CA SER A 165 -16.51 2.50 -6.62
C SER A 165 -16.02 3.84 -7.17
N PHE A 166 -15.22 3.84 -8.23
CA PHE A 166 -14.80 5.05 -8.93
C PHE A 166 -15.97 5.66 -9.72
N ILE A 167 -16.77 4.82 -10.38
CA ILE A 167 -17.91 5.27 -11.18
C ILE A 167 -19.04 5.76 -10.26
N SER A 168 -19.43 4.96 -9.29
CA SER A 168 -20.56 5.25 -8.38
C SER A 168 -20.21 6.15 -7.20
N GLY A 169 -18.94 6.26 -6.85
CA GLY A 169 -18.50 6.96 -5.65
C GLY A 169 -18.40 8.48 -5.78
N THR A 170 -18.09 9.10 -4.64
CA THR A 170 -17.95 10.55 -4.52
C THR A 170 -16.66 11.03 -5.18
N PHE A 171 -16.53 12.36 -5.36
CA PHE A 171 -15.28 12.96 -5.82
C PHE A 171 -14.07 12.55 -4.94
N SER A 172 -14.31 12.29 -3.65
CA SER A 172 -13.31 11.81 -2.69
C SER A 172 -12.78 10.42 -3.04
N THR A 173 -13.67 9.46 -3.26
CA THR A 173 -13.28 8.09 -3.57
C THR A 173 -12.48 8.06 -4.87
N ARG A 174 -12.88 8.87 -5.87
CA ARG A 174 -12.17 9.01 -7.14
C ARG A 174 -10.73 9.49 -6.96
N ILE A 175 -10.53 10.58 -6.21
CA ILE A 175 -9.18 11.11 -5.95
C ILE A 175 -8.36 10.10 -5.15
N ALA A 176 -8.93 9.48 -4.12
CA ALA A 176 -8.22 8.51 -3.30
C ALA A 176 -7.75 7.29 -4.11
N ILE A 177 -8.61 6.76 -4.99
CA ILE A 177 -8.26 5.67 -5.92
C ILE A 177 -7.17 6.12 -6.88
N LEU A 178 -7.29 7.32 -7.47
CA LEU A 178 -6.26 7.85 -8.38
C LEU A 178 -4.91 8.01 -7.67
N MET A 179 -4.90 8.51 -6.43
CA MET A 179 -3.67 8.64 -5.63
C MET A 179 -3.06 7.27 -5.30
N ALA A 180 -3.89 6.28 -4.96
CA ALA A 180 -3.45 4.91 -4.72
C ALA A 180 -2.81 4.29 -5.97
N LEU A 181 -3.47 4.43 -7.13
CA LEU A 181 -2.93 3.95 -8.41
C LEU A 181 -1.66 4.70 -8.82
N LEU A 182 -1.61 6.02 -8.60
CA LEU A 182 -0.44 6.84 -8.87
C LEU A 182 0.74 6.38 -8.03
N ASN A 183 0.54 6.07 -6.75
CA ASN A 183 1.59 5.52 -5.88
C ASN A 183 2.18 4.23 -6.47
N VAL A 184 1.33 3.31 -6.94
CA VAL A 184 1.78 2.06 -7.57
C VAL A 184 2.51 2.33 -8.89
N ILE A 185 1.97 3.17 -9.76
CA ILE A 185 2.59 3.52 -11.05
C ILE A 185 3.94 4.21 -10.84
N LEU A 186 4.10 5.03 -9.81
CA LEU A 186 5.34 5.74 -9.53
C LEU A 186 6.48 4.77 -9.18
N PHE A 187 6.19 3.72 -8.41
CA PHE A 187 7.20 2.73 -8.01
C PHE A 187 7.40 1.61 -9.04
N PHE A 188 6.32 1.07 -9.61
CA PHE A 188 6.42 0.01 -10.64
C PHE A 188 6.75 0.54 -12.03
N GLY A 189 6.41 1.79 -12.34
CA GLY A 189 6.65 2.37 -13.65
C GLY A 189 8.14 2.42 -14.01
N SER A 190 9.02 2.64 -13.03
CA SER A 190 10.47 2.61 -13.26
C SER A 190 11.02 1.20 -13.49
N ASP A 191 10.46 0.18 -12.83
CA ASP A 191 10.91 -1.21 -12.97
C ASP A 191 10.39 -1.83 -14.28
N PHE A 192 9.16 -1.54 -14.68
CA PHE A 192 8.61 -1.97 -15.98
C PHE A 192 9.37 -1.33 -17.15
N TYR A 193 9.76 -0.05 -17.03
CA TYR A 193 10.55 0.66 -18.03
C TYR A 193 11.97 0.08 -18.19
N HIS A 194 12.57 -0.45 -17.11
CA HIS A 194 13.88 -1.11 -17.18
C HIS A 194 13.80 -2.55 -17.68
N HIS A 195 12.75 -3.31 -17.38
CA HIS A 195 12.56 -4.66 -17.92
C HIS A 195 12.38 -4.64 -19.45
N LEU A 196 11.58 -3.70 -19.99
CA LEU A 196 11.38 -3.56 -21.44
C LEU A 196 12.65 -3.11 -22.19
N LYS A 197 13.50 -2.30 -21.54
CA LYS A 197 14.74 -1.78 -22.17
C LYS A 197 15.92 -2.75 -22.03
N GLY A 198 15.94 -3.56 -20.97
CA GLY A 198 16.97 -4.59 -20.72
C GLY A 198 16.94 -5.75 -21.72
N GLU A 199 15.77 -6.16 -22.19
CA GLU A 199 15.66 -7.23 -23.21
C GLU A 199 16.21 -6.82 -24.57
N SER A 200 16.20 -5.53 -24.91
CA SER A 200 16.78 -5.02 -26.16
C SER A 200 18.31 -5.10 -26.15
N SER A 201 18.96 -4.73 -25.05
CA SER A 201 20.43 -4.80 -24.95
C SER A 201 20.95 -6.23 -24.81
N TYR A 202 20.25 -7.12 -24.09
CA TYR A 202 20.66 -8.53 -24.01
C TYR A 202 20.50 -9.29 -25.34
N ARG A 203 19.46 -8.98 -26.13
CA ARG A 203 19.29 -9.53 -27.49
C ARG A 203 20.37 -9.04 -28.45
N GLN A 204 20.77 -7.77 -28.37
CA GLN A 204 21.85 -7.23 -29.21
C GLN A 204 23.22 -7.82 -28.86
N THR A 205 23.55 -7.96 -27.58
CA THR A 205 24.82 -8.58 -27.15
C THR A 205 24.88 -10.05 -27.57
N ARG A 206 23.81 -10.84 -27.36
CA ARG A 206 23.75 -12.26 -27.76
C ARG A 206 23.87 -12.47 -29.28
N ASN A 207 23.36 -11.55 -30.10
CA ASN A 207 23.51 -11.61 -31.55
C ASN A 207 24.93 -11.24 -32.01
N ASN A 208 25.59 -10.29 -31.34
CA ASN A 208 26.99 -9.96 -31.63
C ASN A 208 27.95 -11.13 -31.32
N TRP A 209 27.69 -11.90 -30.25
CA TRP A 209 28.49 -13.10 -29.95
C TRP A 209 28.31 -14.22 -30.99
N ARG A 210 27.12 -14.38 -31.60
CA ARG A 210 26.90 -15.38 -32.67
C ARG A 210 27.61 -15.03 -33.98
N ASN A 211 27.83 -13.75 -34.25
CA ASN A 211 28.52 -13.29 -35.46
C ASN A 211 30.05 -13.29 -35.31
N PHE A 212 30.58 -13.40 -34.09
CA PHE A 212 32.03 -13.47 -33.83
C PHE A 212 32.63 -14.88 -34.04
N TYR A 213 31.78 -15.91 -34.08
CA TYR A 213 32.17 -17.32 -34.29
C TYR A 213 31.80 -17.87 -35.68
N ARG A 214 31.54 -16.99 -36.66
CA ARG A 214 31.40 -17.32 -38.08
C ARG A 214 32.52 -16.65 -38.85
#